data_AF-A0A4Q5T092-F1
#
_entry.id   AF-A0A4Q5T092-F1
#
_cell.length_a   1.000
_cell.length_b   1.000
_cell.length_c   1.000
_cell.angle_alpha   90.00
_cell.angle_beta   90.00
_cell.angle_gamma   90.00
#
_symmetry.space_group_name_H-M   'P 1'
#
loop_
_entity.id
_entity.type
_entity.pdbx_description
1 polymer ?
#
loop_
_entity_poly.entity_id
_entity_poly.type
_entity_poly.pdbx_seq_one_letter_code
_entity_poly.pdbx_strand_id
1 'polypeptide(L)'
;MAPAASPCKDHPVRKRDQDLIDARLYAKAQQILHERRVGLWMPIMWHLALRGHTDAMIELADRFSDDNSLKAFGAPSRPFSAAGLYRRAARKGDARAARNAAMSCFNRNDLAGYRHWLRQAAKAGDEESEREIRRFETRLWYGAARKIRRLRPAAKRDGFV
;
A
#
# COMPACT_ATOMS: atom_id res chain seq x y z
N MET A 1 49.05 -20.70 -7.19
CA MET A 1 48.18 -19.53 -6.93
C MET A 1 47.01 -19.62 -7.90
N ALA A 2 45.86 -20.16 -7.47
CA ALA A 2 44.71 -20.37 -8.34
C ALA A 2 43.91 -19.06 -8.48
N PRO A 3 43.55 -18.62 -9.69
CA PRO A 3 42.65 -17.48 -9.85
C PRO A 3 41.23 -17.90 -9.46
N ALA A 4 40.61 -17.11 -8.58
CA ALA A 4 39.24 -17.28 -8.14
C ALA A 4 38.28 -17.24 -9.34
N ALA A 5 37.42 -18.26 -9.44
CA ALA A 5 36.29 -18.26 -10.36
C ALA A 5 35.43 -17.01 -10.12
N SER A 6 35.36 -16.13 -11.11
CA SER A 6 34.48 -14.97 -11.10
C SER A 6 33.03 -15.45 -11.08
N PRO A 7 32.14 -14.93 -10.20
CA PRO A 7 30.74 -15.32 -10.23
C PRO A 7 30.09 -14.79 -11.51
N CYS A 8 29.65 -15.71 -12.36
CA CYS A 8 29.10 -15.42 -13.68
C CYS A 8 27.84 -14.54 -13.60
N LYS A 9 27.67 -13.67 -14.59
CA LYS A 9 26.63 -12.62 -14.69
C LYS A 9 25.25 -13.18 -15.10
N ASP A 10 24.79 -14.26 -14.45
CA ASP A 10 23.49 -14.93 -14.74
C ASP A 10 22.29 -14.35 -13.96
N HIS A 11 22.51 -13.28 -13.19
CA HIS A 11 21.49 -12.68 -12.32
C HIS A 11 20.18 -12.21 -13.00
N PRO A 12 20.18 -11.58 -14.20
CA PRO A 12 18.93 -11.05 -14.76
C PRO A 12 18.01 -12.13 -15.33
N VAL A 13 18.54 -13.24 -15.85
CA VAL A 13 17.72 -14.37 -16.37
C VAL A 13 17.07 -15.12 -15.21
N ARG A 14 17.85 -15.46 -14.18
CA ARG A 14 17.35 -16.12 -12.98
C ARG A 14 16.25 -15.31 -12.28
N LYS A 15 16.35 -13.98 -12.29
CA LYS A 15 15.31 -13.10 -11.73
C LYS A 15 14.02 -13.17 -12.54
N ARG A 16 14.09 -13.15 -13.88
CA ARG A 16 12.91 -13.26 -14.76
C ARG A 16 12.19 -14.60 -14.57
N ASP A 17 12.92 -15.70 -14.54
CA ASP A 17 12.34 -17.03 -14.30
C ASP A 17 11.65 -17.09 -12.94
N GLN A 18 12.25 -16.42 -11.95
CA GLN A 18 11.68 -16.33 -10.63
C GLN A 18 10.40 -15.48 -10.57
N ASP A 19 10.38 -14.35 -11.27
CA ASP A 19 9.19 -13.49 -11.36
C ASP A 19 8.02 -14.25 -12.02
N LEU A 20 8.30 -15.11 -13.01
CA LEU A 20 7.29 -16.00 -13.63
C LEU A 20 6.77 -17.07 -12.67
N ILE A 21 7.65 -17.69 -11.87
CA ILE A 21 7.25 -18.65 -10.84
C ILE A 21 6.36 -17.95 -9.80
N ASP A 22 6.76 -16.76 -9.37
CA ASP A 22 6.03 -15.96 -8.37
C ASP A 22 4.64 -15.57 -8.90
N ALA A 23 4.54 -15.14 -10.17
CA ALA A 23 3.26 -14.85 -10.83
C ALA A 23 2.35 -16.09 -10.95
N ARG A 24 2.92 -17.25 -11.29
CA ARG A 24 2.16 -18.52 -11.35
C ARG A 24 1.64 -18.94 -9.98
N LEU A 25 2.47 -18.79 -8.93
CA LEU A 25 2.06 -19.07 -7.56
C LEU A 25 0.98 -18.10 -7.09
N TYR A 26 1.09 -16.82 -7.44
CA TYR A 26 0.08 -15.82 -7.14
C TYR A 26 -1.26 -16.15 -7.81
N ALA A 27 -1.25 -16.49 -9.11
CA ALA A 27 -2.45 -16.92 -9.83
C ALA A 27 -3.09 -18.17 -9.20
N LYS A 28 -2.28 -19.15 -8.78
CA LYS A 28 -2.77 -20.33 -8.06
C LYS A 28 -3.42 -19.95 -6.72
N ALA A 29 -2.83 -19.01 -5.97
CA ALA A 29 -3.39 -18.54 -4.71
C ALA A 29 -4.74 -17.81 -4.93
N GLN A 30 -4.84 -16.99 -5.98
CA GLN A 30 -6.09 -16.32 -6.36
C GLN A 30 -7.20 -17.31 -6.73
N GLN A 31 -6.88 -18.38 -7.46
CA GLN A 31 -7.85 -19.43 -7.78
C GLN A 31 -8.37 -20.15 -6.52
N ILE A 32 -7.52 -20.41 -5.53
CA ILE A 32 -7.95 -20.98 -4.25
C ILE A 32 -8.86 -20.00 -3.51
N LEU A 33 -8.49 -18.71 -3.49
CA LEU A 33 -9.21 -17.67 -2.76
C LEU A 33 -10.60 -17.38 -3.35
N HIS A 34 -10.68 -17.18 -4.67
CA HIS A 34 -11.89 -16.70 -5.34
C HIS A 34 -12.70 -17.81 -6.03
N GLU A 35 -12.05 -18.83 -6.57
CA GLU A 35 -12.70 -19.90 -7.34
C GLU A 35 -13.01 -21.15 -6.50
N ARG A 36 -12.85 -21.09 -5.17
CA ARG A 36 -13.06 -22.20 -4.22
C ARG A 36 -12.28 -23.48 -4.56
N ARG A 37 -11.11 -23.37 -5.19
CA ARG A 37 -10.24 -24.55 -5.39
C ARG A 37 -9.70 -25.07 -4.06
N VAL A 38 -9.43 -26.37 -4.00
CA VAL A 38 -8.88 -27.00 -2.79
C VAL A 38 -7.44 -26.53 -2.55
N GLY A 39 -7.18 -26.01 -1.34
CA GLY A 39 -5.82 -25.67 -0.92
C GLY A 39 -5.77 -24.56 0.13
N LEU A 40 -4.55 -24.27 0.59
CA LEU A 40 -4.26 -23.19 1.53
C LEU A 40 -3.61 -22.03 0.77
N TRP A 41 -4.36 -20.95 0.59
CA TRP A 41 -3.85 -19.76 -0.10
C TRP A 41 -2.92 -18.92 0.79
N MET A 42 -3.18 -18.87 2.11
CA MET A 42 -2.45 -18.03 3.06
C MET A 42 -0.92 -18.27 3.09
N PRO A 43 -0.43 -19.51 3.19
CA PRO A 43 1.01 -19.76 3.17
C PRO A 43 1.67 -19.35 1.85
N ILE A 44 0.97 -19.51 0.73
CA ILE A 44 1.46 -19.12 -0.59
C ILE A 44 1.61 -17.60 -0.66
N MET A 45 0.60 -16.85 -0.20
CA MET A 45 0.66 -15.39 -0.18
C MET A 45 1.77 -14.88 0.75
N TRP A 46 1.95 -15.48 1.92
CA TRP A 46 3.05 -15.11 2.82
C TRP A 46 4.42 -15.36 2.23
N HIS A 47 4.59 -16.51 1.56
CA HIS A 47 5.83 -16.81 0.84
C HIS A 47 6.16 -15.72 -0.19
N LEU A 48 5.17 -15.32 -1.01
CA LEU A 48 5.33 -14.26 -2.01
C LEU A 48 5.59 -12.88 -1.36
N ALA A 49 4.87 -12.54 -0.29
CA ALA A 49 5.06 -11.28 0.43
C ALA A 49 6.45 -11.18 1.09
N LEU A 50 7.00 -12.28 1.60
CA LEU A 50 8.36 -12.32 2.16
C LEU A 50 9.42 -12.12 1.07
N ARG A 51 9.22 -12.68 -0.13
CA ARG A 51 10.06 -12.44 -1.32
C ARG A 51 9.90 -11.02 -1.88
N GLY A 52 8.78 -10.39 -1.57
CA GLY A 52 8.53 -9.00 -1.86
C GLY A 52 7.62 -8.75 -3.06
N HIS A 53 6.76 -9.70 -3.41
CA HIS A 53 5.67 -9.48 -4.36
C HIS A 53 4.68 -8.46 -3.80
N THR A 54 4.43 -7.35 -4.52
CA THR A 54 3.61 -6.25 -4.02
C THR A 54 2.13 -6.60 -3.97
N ASP A 55 1.59 -7.24 -5.01
CA ASP A 55 0.16 -7.58 -5.02
C ASP A 55 -0.20 -8.56 -3.88
N ALA A 56 0.64 -9.57 -3.61
CA ALA A 56 0.44 -10.47 -2.46
C ALA A 56 0.44 -9.75 -1.11
N MET A 57 1.24 -8.68 -0.94
CA MET A 57 1.20 -7.85 0.27
C MET A 57 -0.11 -7.08 0.38
N ILE A 58 -0.60 -6.52 -0.73
CA ILE A 58 -1.85 -5.76 -0.80
C ILE A 58 -3.02 -6.69 -0.45
N GLU A 59 -3.11 -7.85 -1.10
CA GLU A 59 -4.17 -8.84 -0.84
C GLU A 59 -4.22 -9.30 0.63
N LEU A 60 -3.05 -9.62 1.22
CA LEU A 60 -2.98 -9.96 2.64
C LEU A 60 -3.41 -8.79 3.53
N ALA A 61 -3.02 -7.56 3.17
CA ALA A 61 -3.36 -6.37 3.93
C ALA A 61 -4.85 -6.05 3.86
N ASP A 62 -5.46 -6.11 2.67
CA ASP A 62 -6.89 -5.94 2.45
C ASP A 62 -7.65 -6.94 3.32
N ARG A 63 -7.32 -8.23 3.23
CA ARG A 63 -7.95 -9.32 4.01
C ARG A 63 -7.82 -9.15 5.52
N PHE A 64 -6.67 -8.71 6.03
CA PHE A 64 -6.52 -8.41 7.46
C PHE A 64 -7.21 -7.12 7.88
N SER A 65 -7.56 -6.26 6.91
CA SER A 65 -8.27 -5.02 7.15
C SER A 65 -9.79 -5.14 6.94
N ASP A 66 -10.30 -6.29 6.49
CA ASP A 66 -11.72 -6.52 6.19
C ASP A 66 -12.65 -6.24 7.38
N ASP A 67 -12.22 -6.54 8.61
CA ASP A 67 -13.03 -6.32 9.82
C ASP A 67 -13.33 -4.83 10.10
N ASN A 68 -12.74 -3.91 9.33
CA ASN A 68 -12.77 -2.45 9.56
C ASN A 68 -12.44 -2.04 11.01
N SER A 69 -11.84 -2.93 11.79
CA SER A 69 -11.39 -2.66 13.14
C SER A 69 -10.07 -1.89 13.11
N LEU A 70 -9.93 -0.88 13.98
CA LEU A 70 -8.68 -0.14 14.16
C LEU A 70 -7.54 -1.06 14.61
N LYS A 71 -7.84 -2.07 15.44
CA LYS A 71 -6.85 -3.06 15.90
C LYS A 71 -6.34 -3.93 14.75
N ALA A 72 -7.22 -4.26 13.81
CA ALA A 72 -6.91 -5.14 12.67
C ALA A 72 -5.97 -4.47 11.65
N PHE A 73 -6.08 -3.14 11.46
CA PHE A 73 -5.16 -2.40 10.59
C PHE A 73 -3.72 -2.39 11.13
N GLY A 74 -3.58 -2.22 12.46
CA GLY A 74 -2.31 -2.28 13.16
C GLY A 74 -1.36 -1.12 12.87
N ALA A 75 -0.14 -1.20 13.41
CA ALA A 75 0.87 -0.16 13.27
C ALA A 75 1.72 -0.35 12.00
N PRO A 76 2.08 0.71 11.25
CA PRO A 76 2.96 0.64 10.08
C PRO A 76 4.40 0.21 10.38
N SER A 77 4.78 0.13 11.66
CA SER A 77 6.06 -0.39 12.14
C SER A 77 6.09 -1.92 12.22
N ARG A 78 4.93 -2.57 12.34
CA ARG A 78 4.83 -4.03 12.41
C ARG A 78 4.81 -4.61 10.99
N PRO A 79 5.79 -5.42 10.57
CA PRO A 79 5.91 -5.85 9.16
C PRO A 79 4.79 -6.78 8.69
N PHE A 80 4.09 -7.43 9.63
CA PHE A 80 3.01 -8.38 9.37
C PHE A 80 1.60 -7.79 9.60
N SER A 81 1.50 -6.52 10.05
CA SER A 81 0.21 -5.83 10.11
C SER A 81 -0.23 -5.40 8.72
N ALA A 82 -1.52 -5.17 8.51
CA ALA A 82 -2.02 -4.61 7.25
C ALA A 82 -1.32 -3.29 6.90
N ALA A 83 -1.22 -2.37 7.87
CA ALA A 83 -0.50 -1.11 7.70
C ALA A 83 0.98 -1.29 7.31
N GLY A 84 1.66 -2.29 7.87
CA GLY A 84 3.05 -2.59 7.55
C GLY A 84 3.23 -3.22 6.18
N LEU A 85 2.32 -4.11 5.77
CA LEU A 85 2.28 -4.70 4.43
C LEU A 85 2.08 -3.62 3.36
N TYR A 86 1.10 -2.73 3.55
CA TYR A 86 0.90 -1.57 2.68
C TYR A 86 2.12 -0.67 2.59
N ARG A 87 2.76 -0.38 3.73
CA ARG A 87 3.99 0.41 3.77
C ARG A 87 5.10 -0.21 2.92
N ARG A 88 5.28 -1.53 3.03
CA ARG A 88 6.33 -2.26 2.31
C ARG A 88 6.05 -2.30 0.81
N ALA A 89 4.80 -2.51 0.40
CA ALA A 89 4.38 -2.46 -0.99
C ALA A 89 4.57 -1.05 -1.59
N ALA A 90 4.15 -0.01 -0.88
CA ALA A 90 4.34 1.37 -1.30
C ALA A 90 5.83 1.74 -1.43
N ARG A 91 6.69 1.28 -0.51
CA ARG A 91 8.15 1.47 -0.59
C ARG A 91 8.79 0.76 -1.79
N LYS A 92 8.15 -0.28 -2.33
CA LYS A 92 8.59 -0.96 -3.55
C LYS A 92 8.10 -0.26 -4.83
N GLY A 93 7.34 0.83 -4.71
CA GLY A 93 6.86 1.63 -5.83
C GLY A 93 5.38 1.42 -6.15
N ASP A 94 4.65 0.59 -5.40
CA ASP A 94 3.22 0.42 -5.64
C ASP A 94 2.40 1.51 -4.94
N ALA A 95 2.12 2.60 -5.67
CA ALA A 95 1.35 3.72 -5.14
C ALA A 95 -0.08 3.31 -4.72
N ARG A 96 -0.65 2.27 -5.34
CA ARG A 96 -1.99 1.74 -5.00
C ARG A 96 -2.04 1.25 -3.56
N ALA A 97 -0.96 0.66 -3.05
CA ALA A 97 -0.88 0.20 -1.67
C ALA A 97 -1.09 1.34 -0.66
N ALA A 98 -0.48 2.50 -0.90
CA ALA A 98 -0.66 3.67 -0.04
C ALA A 98 -2.08 4.26 -0.15
N ARG A 99 -2.69 4.21 -1.35
CA ARG A 99 -4.08 4.63 -1.56
C ARG A 99 -5.06 3.72 -0.82
N ASN A 100 -4.89 2.39 -0.92
CA ASN A 100 -5.71 1.42 -0.21
C ASN A 100 -5.59 1.60 1.31
N ALA A 101 -4.37 1.77 1.82
CA ALA A 101 -4.15 2.08 3.23
C ALA A 101 -4.87 3.36 3.69
N ALA A 102 -4.92 4.38 2.84
CA ALA A 102 -5.70 5.58 3.11
C ALA A 102 -7.19 5.23 3.23
N MET A 103 -7.76 4.54 2.25
CA MET A 103 -9.17 4.12 2.29
C MET A 103 -9.49 3.27 3.52
N SER A 104 -8.61 2.36 3.92
CA SER A 104 -8.72 1.62 5.18
C SER A 104 -8.81 2.54 6.40
N CYS A 105 -7.97 3.59 6.47
CA CYS A 105 -8.05 4.59 7.53
C CYS A 105 -9.35 5.42 7.47
N PHE A 106 -9.80 5.80 6.27
CA PHE A 106 -11.05 6.55 6.07
C PHE A 106 -12.26 5.76 6.58
N ASN A 107 -12.37 4.47 6.21
CA ASN A 107 -13.45 3.59 6.64
C ASN A 107 -13.49 3.40 8.18
N ARG A 108 -12.37 3.66 8.85
CA ARG A 108 -12.21 3.59 10.31
C ARG A 108 -12.36 4.94 11.01
N ASN A 109 -12.75 5.99 10.29
CA ASN A 109 -12.77 7.37 10.76
C ASN A 109 -11.41 7.90 11.27
N ASP A 110 -10.29 7.27 10.88
CA ASP A 110 -8.95 7.77 11.18
C ASP A 110 -8.51 8.77 10.10
N LEU A 111 -8.93 10.02 10.27
CA LEU A 111 -8.61 11.11 9.34
C LEU A 111 -7.12 11.50 9.38
N ALA A 112 -6.42 11.23 10.49
CA ALA A 112 -4.99 11.51 10.60
C ALA A 112 -4.19 10.50 9.77
N GLY A 113 -4.50 9.22 9.91
CA GLY A 113 -3.97 8.13 9.09
C GLY A 113 -4.31 8.28 7.62
N TYR A 114 -5.56 8.62 7.29
CA TYR A 114 -6.00 8.87 5.92
C TYR A 114 -5.10 9.87 5.19
N ARG A 115 -4.86 11.03 5.82
CA ARG A 115 -4.02 12.09 5.24
C ARG A 115 -2.54 11.71 5.20
N HIS A 116 -2.07 10.91 6.15
CA HIS A 116 -0.70 10.42 6.13
C HIS A 116 -0.47 9.52 4.91
N TRP A 117 -1.37 8.57 4.68
CA TRP A 117 -1.28 7.61 3.59
C TRP A 117 -1.52 8.21 2.22
N LEU A 118 -2.50 9.12 2.07
CA LEU A 118 -2.68 9.87 0.83
C LEU A 118 -1.41 10.63 0.42
N ARG A 119 -0.69 11.24 1.38
CA ARG A 119 0.58 11.93 1.07
C ARG A 119 1.65 10.95 0.61
N GLN A 120 1.68 9.73 1.14
CA GLN A 120 2.60 8.71 0.66
C GLN A 120 2.24 8.27 -0.76
N ALA A 121 0.95 8.08 -1.06
CA ALA A 121 0.48 7.76 -2.40
C ALA A 121 0.80 8.86 -3.41
N ALA A 122 0.54 10.13 -3.07
CA ALA A 122 0.89 11.28 -3.91
C ALA A 122 2.41 11.38 -4.14
N LYS A 123 3.23 11.13 -3.10
CA LYS A 123 4.70 11.07 -3.25
C LYS A 123 5.17 9.92 -4.14
N ALA A 124 4.40 8.84 -4.20
CA ALA A 124 4.66 7.71 -5.09
C ALA A 124 4.12 7.92 -6.53
N GLY A 125 3.51 9.09 -6.81
CA GLY A 125 3.03 9.46 -8.14
C GLY A 125 1.54 9.18 -8.40
N ASP A 126 0.75 8.85 -7.37
CA ASP A 126 -0.70 8.70 -7.54
C ASP A 126 -1.41 10.07 -7.61
N GLU A 127 -1.75 10.49 -8.83
CA GLU A 127 -2.43 11.76 -9.10
C GLU A 127 -3.81 11.87 -8.44
N GLU A 128 -4.53 10.75 -8.31
CA GLU A 128 -5.85 10.76 -7.70
C GLU A 128 -5.73 11.09 -6.22
N SER A 129 -4.75 10.49 -5.54
CA SER A 129 -4.42 10.83 -4.16
C SER A 129 -3.99 12.30 -4.02
N GLU A 130 -3.24 12.85 -4.98
CA GLU A 130 -2.87 14.27 -4.96
C GLU A 130 -4.10 15.19 -5.08
N ARG A 131 -5.02 14.89 -6.00
CA ARG A 131 -6.29 15.61 -6.14
C ARG A 131 -7.14 15.50 -4.88
N GLU A 132 -7.22 14.30 -4.30
CA GLU A 132 -8.03 14.05 -3.11
C GLU A 132 -7.46 14.75 -1.87
N ILE A 133 -6.14 14.88 -1.70
CA ILE A 133 -5.56 15.71 -0.63
C ILE A 133 -6.05 17.16 -0.73
N ARG A 134 -6.01 17.74 -1.94
CA ARG A 134 -6.42 19.13 -2.19
C ARG A 134 -7.92 19.32 -1.92
N ARG A 135 -8.74 18.32 -2.20
CA ARG A 135 -10.19 18.31 -1.93
C ARG A 135 -10.49 18.07 -0.46
N PHE A 136 -9.77 17.18 0.21
CA PHE A 136 -10.00 16.89 1.62
C PHE A 136 -9.74 18.12 2.50
N GLU A 137 -8.79 18.98 2.11
CA GLU A 137 -8.58 20.28 2.74
C GLU A 137 -9.83 21.19 2.70
N THR A 138 -10.70 21.05 1.70
CA THR A 138 -11.90 21.90 1.56
C THR A 138 -13.07 21.43 2.42
N ARG A 139 -13.08 20.19 2.92
CA ARG A 139 -14.17 19.63 3.75
C ARG A 139 -14.04 19.94 5.25
N LEU A 140 -12.90 20.46 5.72
CA LEU A 140 -12.75 20.86 7.11
C LEU A 140 -13.32 22.27 7.31
N TRP A 141 -14.28 22.41 8.24
CA TRP A 141 -14.74 23.72 8.70
C TRP A 141 -13.54 24.61 9.07
N TYR A 142 -13.54 25.86 8.58
CA TYR A 142 -12.44 26.82 8.65
C TYR A 142 -11.81 26.94 10.06
N GLY A 143 -12.63 26.90 11.10
CA GLY A 143 -12.18 26.95 12.50
C GLY A 143 -11.38 25.71 12.94
N ALA A 144 -11.68 24.52 12.43
CA ALA A 144 -10.96 23.29 12.73
C ALA A 144 -9.66 23.19 11.91
N ALA A 145 -9.68 23.62 10.64
CA ALA A 145 -8.49 23.70 9.79
C ALA A 145 -7.42 24.67 10.36
N ARG A 146 -7.88 25.79 10.93
CA ARG A 146 -7.03 26.78 11.61
C ARG A 146 -6.37 26.23 12.88
N LYS A 147 -7.09 25.47 13.71
CA LYS A 147 -6.53 24.84 14.93
C LYS A 147 -5.39 23.86 14.61
N ILE A 148 -5.41 23.23 13.44
CA ILE A 148 -4.38 22.26 13.01
C ILE A 148 -3.27 22.94 12.17
N ARG A 149 -3.27 24.28 12.02
CA ARG A 149 -2.34 25.05 11.17
C ARG A 149 -2.26 24.55 9.72
N ARG A 150 -3.38 24.04 9.20
CA ARG A 150 -3.50 23.57 7.81
C ARG A 150 -4.47 24.42 7.00
N LEU A 151 -4.64 25.67 7.42
CA LEU A 151 -5.39 26.63 6.64
C LEU A 151 -4.59 26.96 5.37
N ARG A 152 -5.19 26.76 4.21
CA ARG A 152 -4.67 27.27 2.94
C ARG A 152 -4.62 28.81 3.03
N PRO A 153 -3.54 29.49 2.59
CA PRO A 153 -3.56 30.95 2.43
C PRO A 153 -4.75 31.35 1.54
N ALA A 154 -5.46 32.41 1.92
CA ALA A 154 -6.63 32.87 1.18
C ALA A 154 -6.25 33.15 -0.28
N ALA A 155 -6.86 32.45 -1.22
CA ALA A 155 -6.64 32.67 -2.64
C ALA A 155 -7.69 33.64 -3.18
N LYS A 156 -7.34 34.38 -4.23
CA LYS A 156 -8.21 35.40 -4.84
C LYS A 156 -9.56 34.85 -5.36
N ARG A 157 -9.65 33.53 -5.59
CA ARG A 157 -10.88 32.80 -5.98
C ARG A 157 -11.81 32.45 -4.81
N ASP A 158 -11.34 32.57 -3.57
CA ASP A 158 -12.09 32.28 -2.35
C ASP A 158 -12.87 33.53 -1.88
N GLY A 159 -12.65 34.68 -2.53
CA GLY A 159 -13.50 35.85 -2.40
C GLY A 159 -14.81 35.60 -3.13
N PHE A 160 -15.92 35.61 -2.39
CA PHE A 160 -17.23 35.81 -2.99
C PHE A 160 -17.22 37.22 -3.62
N VAL A 161 -17.15 37.27 -4.96
CA VAL A 161 -17.70 38.38 -5.74
C VAL A 161 -19.20 38.15 -5.83
#